data_AF-A0A2V8UJ73-F1
#
_entry.id   AF-A0A2V8UJ73-F1
#
_cell.length_a   1.000
_cell.length_b   1.000
_cell.length_c   1.000
_cell.angle_alpha   90.00
_cell.angle_beta   90.00
_cell.angle_gamma   90.00
#
_symmetry.space_group_name_H-M   'P 1'
#
loop_
_entity.id
_entity.type
_entity.pdbx_description
1 polymer ?
#
loop_
_entity_poly.entity_id
_entity_poly.type
_entity_poly.pdbx_seq_one_letter_code
_entity_poly.pdbx_strand_id
1 'polypeptide(L)'
;MLPSKPLPDDPVQRQLTELRNGLLKLHKSLLDSESAVYDRDVKRITSRGQLLDLVLNDPWFAWLHELSELVVLIDEAMDAEESPTAADATRFIKQARGLLSPPNSTGTFRKHYLEALQRDPDVVIAHSEAIKMLAALGY
;
A
#
# COMPACT_ATOMS: atom_id res chain seq x y z
N MET A 1 27.45 -14.84 18.61
CA MET A 1 26.14 -15.30 18.11
C MET A 1 25.83 -14.43 16.91
N LEU A 2 25.91 -14.99 15.69
CA LEU A 2 25.57 -14.25 14.47
C LEU A 2 24.04 -14.33 14.30
N PRO A 3 23.33 -13.25 13.94
CA PRO A 3 21.92 -13.37 13.58
C PRO A 3 21.83 -14.20 12.30
N SER A 4 21.10 -15.32 12.39
CA SER A 4 20.87 -16.22 11.27
C SER A 4 20.00 -15.51 10.23
N LYS A 5 20.53 -15.35 9.02
CA LYS A 5 19.79 -15.01 7.81
C LYS A 5 18.44 -15.75 7.79
N PRO A 6 17.31 -15.09 7.47
CA PRO A 6 16.00 -15.74 7.49
C PRO A 6 16.02 -16.99 6.61
N LEU A 7 15.50 -18.09 7.16
CA LEU A 7 15.36 -19.36 6.44
C LEU A 7 14.37 -19.14 5.28
N PRO A 8 14.55 -19.81 4.11
CA PRO A 8 13.70 -19.65 2.92
C PRO A 8 12.19 -19.90 3.11
N ASP A 9 11.78 -20.37 4.29
CA ASP A 9 10.41 -20.76 4.64
C ASP A 9 9.87 -20.07 5.91
N ASP A 10 10.48 -18.97 6.36
CA ASP A 10 9.95 -18.21 7.50
C ASP A 10 8.49 -17.79 7.24
N PRO A 11 7.51 -18.31 8.02
CA PRO A 11 6.11 -17.97 7.86
C PRO A 11 5.83 -16.48 7.99
N VAL A 12 6.56 -15.77 8.86
CA VAL A 12 6.40 -14.32 9.06
C VAL A 12 6.89 -13.56 7.83
N GLN A 13 8.05 -13.93 7.29
CA GLN A 13 8.57 -13.32 6.06
C GLN A 13 7.60 -13.50 4.88
N ARG A 14 6.99 -14.68 4.76
CA ARG A 14 5.97 -14.94 3.72
C ARG A 14 4.72 -14.08 3.91
N GLN A 15 4.19 -13.99 5.14
CA GLN A 15 3.03 -13.14 5.44
C GLN A 15 3.30 -11.67 5.11
N LEU A 16 4.47 -11.14 5.49
CA LEU A 16 4.85 -9.77 5.19
C LEU A 16 5.05 -9.54 3.69
N THR A 17 5.62 -10.52 2.98
CA THR A 17 5.76 -10.48 1.52
C THR A 17 4.39 -10.42 0.83
N GLU A 18 3.43 -11.25 1.27
CA GLU A 18 2.06 -11.26 0.75
C GLU A 18 1.34 -9.92 1.02
N LEU A 19 1.47 -9.41 2.26
CA LEU A 19 0.92 -8.11 2.65
C LEU A 19 1.48 -6.99 1.77
N ARG A 20 2.81 -6.88 1.70
CA ARG A 20 3.53 -5.89 0.90
C ARG A 20 3.10 -5.90 -0.56
N ASN A 21 3.05 -7.09 -1.18
CA ASN A 21 2.67 -7.22 -2.59
C ASN A 21 1.20 -6.84 -2.84
N GLY A 22 0.29 -7.20 -1.93
CA GLY A 22 -1.10 -6.78 -2.01
C GLY A 22 -1.28 -5.26 -1.89
N LEU A 23 -0.55 -4.63 -0.96
CA LEU A 23 -0.55 -3.17 -0.80
C LEU A 23 0.04 -2.44 -2.02
N LEU A 24 1.14 -2.95 -2.59
CA LEU A 24 1.73 -2.40 -3.81
C LEU A 24 0.79 -2.50 -5.02
N LYS A 25 0.05 -3.62 -5.15
CA LYS A 25 -0.94 -3.79 -6.21
C LYS A 25 -2.07 -2.76 -6.09
N LEU A 26 -2.56 -2.54 -4.86
CA LEU A 26 -3.56 -1.52 -4.58
C LEU A 26 -3.03 -0.11 -4.87
N HIS A 27 -1.84 0.22 -4.35
CA HIS A 27 -1.20 1.52 -4.58
C HIS A 27 -1.07 1.83 -6.06
N LYS A 28 -0.61 0.86 -6.86
CA LYS A 28 -0.51 1.01 -8.31
C LYS A 28 -1.86 1.32 -8.95
N SER A 29 -2.92 0.60 -8.60
CA SER A 29 -4.26 0.85 -9.16
C SER A 29 -4.78 2.25 -8.80
N LEU A 30 -4.57 2.70 -7.56
CA LEU A 30 -4.91 4.07 -7.15
C LEU A 30 -4.09 5.10 -7.92
N LEU A 31 -2.79 4.88 -8.06
CA LEU A 31 -1.89 5.76 -8.81
C LEU A 31 -2.28 5.87 -10.28
N ASP A 32 -2.59 4.74 -10.93
CA ASP A 32 -3.03 4.70 -12.32
C ASP A 32 -4.35 5.49 -12.48
N SER A 33 -5.28 5.32 -11.55
CA SER A 33 -6.56 6.03 -11.54
C SER A 33 -6.39 7.55 -11.36
N GLU A 34 -5.58 7.98 -10.39
CA GLU A 34 -5.30 9.40 -10.15
C GLU A 34 -4.50 10.04 -11.28
N SER A 35 -3.56 9.30 -11.87
CA SER A 35 -2.81 9.76 -13.04
C SER A 35 -3.74 10.04 -14.22
N ALA A 36 -4.75 9.19 -14.45
CA ALA A 36 -5.73 9.39 -15.52
C ALA A 36 -6.60 10.63 -15.29
N VAL A 37 -6.96 10.93 -14.03
CA VAL A 37 -7.71 12.15 -13.69
C VAL A 37 -6.83 13.39 -13.84
N TYR A 38 -5.61 13.36 -13.30
CA TYR A 38 -4.67 14.48 -13.40
C TYR A 38 -4.33 14.80 -14.87
N ASP A 39 -4.07 13.77 -15.69
CA ASP A 39 -3.76 13.94 -17.12
C ASP A 39 -4.89 14.65 -17.88
N ARG A 40 -6.14 14.30 -17.56
CA ARG A 40 -7.36 14.84 -18.19
C ARG A 40 -7.70 16.24 -17.70
N ASP A 41 -7.67 16.46 -16.39
CA ASP A 41 -8.30 17.64 -15.76
C ASP A 41 -7.28 18.73 -15.37
N VAL A 42 -6.00 18.37 -15.21
CA VAL A 42 -4.96 19.29 -14.72
C VAL A 42 -3.91 19.53 -15.80
N LYS A 43 -3.13 18.50 -16.14
CA LYS A 43 -2.04 18.60 -17.10
C LYS A 43 -1.63 17.22 -17.59
N ARG A 44 -1.44 17.12 -18.92
CA ARG A 44 -0.91 15.91 -19.54
C ARG A 44 0.44 15.48 -18.94
N ILE A 45 0.52 14.22 -18.56
CA ILE A 45 1.71 13.53 -18.06
C ILE A 45 2.46 12.97 -19.28
N THR A 46 3.68 13.45 -19.47
CA THR A 46 4.45 13.22 -20.70
C THR A 46 5.56 12.18 -20.53
N SER A 47 5.90 11.81 -19.30
CA SER A 47 6.97 10.84 -19.01
C SER A 47 6.81 10.21 -17.63
N ARG A 48 7.49 9.06 -17.43
CA ARG A 48 7.58 8.39 -16.12
C ARG A 48 8.31 9.23 -15.07
N GLY A 49 9.34 9.98 -15.48
CA GLY A 49 10.07 10.87 -14.58
C GLY A 49 9.19 12.01 -14.05
N GLN A 50 8.34 12.58 -14.92
CA GLN A 50 7.35 13.56 -14.50
C GLN A 50 6.32 12.96 -13.54
N LEU A 51 5.80 11.75 -13.83
CA LEU A 51 4.87 11.09 -12.91
C LEU A 51 5.52 10.86 -11.54
N LEU A 52 6.77 10.41 -11.50
CA LEU A 52 7.49 10.23 -10.24
C LEU A 52 7.62 11.54 -9.47
N ASP A 53 8.01 12.64 -10.14
CA ASP A 53 8.10 13.96 -9.51
C ASP A 53 6.76 14.42 -8.94
N LEU A 54 5.66 14.24 -9.68
CA LEU A 54 4.31 14.55 -9.21
C LEU A 54 3.92 13.70 -8.01
N VAL A 55 4.18 12.40 -8.05
CA VAL A 55 3.88 11.49 -6.93
C VAL A 55 4.64 11.91 -5.69
N LEU A 56 5.89 12.38 -5.81
CA LEU A 56 6.71 12.76 -4.66
C LEU A 56 6.37 14.15 -4.11
N ASN A 57 6.05 15.11 -4.97
CA ASN A 57 6.08 16.53 -4.63
C ASN A 57 4.74 17.26 -4.81
N ASP A 58 3.79 16.73 -5.60
CA ASP A 58 2.53 17.40 -5.90
C ASP A 58 1.45 17.06 -4.84
N PRO A 59 0.78 18.06 -4.23
CA PRO A 59 -0.30 17.82 -3.26
C PRO A 59 -1.44 16.95 -3.77
N TRP A 60 -1.65 16.87 -5.09
CA TRP A 60 -2.64 15.96 -5.70
C TRP A 60 -2.40 14.50 -5.32
N PHE A 61 -1.14 14.08 -5.27
CA PHE A 61 -0.76 12.68 -5.01
C PHE A 61 -0.38 12.42 -3.55
N ALA A 62 -0.27 13.46 -2.72
CA ALA A 62 0.19 13.35 -1.34
C ALA A 62 -0.61 12.35 -0.49
N TRP A 63 -1.91 12.17 -0.78
CA TRP A 63 -2.72 11.20 -0.05
C TRP A 63 -2.31 9.73 -0.31
N LEU A 64 -1.60 9.43 -1.41
CA LEU A 64 -1.07 8.08 -1.66
C LEU A 64 0.14 7.75 -0.79
N HIS A 65 0.78 8.75 -0.17
CA HIS A 65 1.97 8.55 0.66
C HIS A 65 1.68 7.69 1.89
N GLU A 66 0.52 7.82 2.52
CA GLU A 66 0.16 7.00 3.68
C GLU A 66 0.25 5.50 3.39
N LEU A 67 -0.14 5.09 2.17
CA LEU A 67 -0.02 3.69 1.73
C LEU A 67 1.42 3.32 1.38
N SER A 68 2.16 4.21 0.73
CA SER A 68 3.58 3.99 0.39
C SER A 68 4.45 3.89 1.63
N GLU A 69 4.24 4.75 2.63
CA GLU A 69 4.96 4.73 3.91
C GLU A 69 4.76 3.41 4.63
N LEU A 70 3.52 2.87 4.64
CA LEU A 70 3.27 1.56 5.22
C LEU A 70 4.05 0.45 4.50
N VAL A 71 4.13 0.50 3.16
CA VAL A 71 4.94 -0.46 2.39
C VAL A 71 6.42 -0.33 2.73
N VAL A 72 6.95 0.90 2.83
CA VAL A 72 8.35 1.15 3.20
C VAL A 72 8.65 0.58 4.59
N LEU A 73 7.77 0.80 5.57
CA LEU A 73 7.96 0.24 6.92
C LEU A 73 7.96 -1.29 6.95
N ILE A 74 7.20 -1.93 6.06
CA ILE A 74 7.22 -3.39 5.90
C ILE A 74 8.55 -3.83 5.28
N ASP A 75 9.02 -3.14 4.24
CA ASP A 75 10.29 -3.43 3.57
C ASP A 75 11.47 -3.28 4.54
N GLU A 76 11.51 -2.19 5.31
CA GLU A 76 12.52 -1.97 6.35
C GLU A 76 12.51 -3.07 7.41
N ALA A 77 11.34 -3.52 7.85
CA ALA A 77 11.23 -4.61 8.83
C ALA A 77 11.67 -5.97 8.26
N MET A 78 11.45 -6.20 6.96
CA MET A 78 11.86 -7.42 6.27
C MET A 78 13.37 -7.47 5.97
N ASP A 79 14.01 -6.31 5.78
CA ASP A 79 15.44 -6.17 5.45
C ASP A 79 16.33 -5.90 6.69
N ALA A 80 15.73 -5.79 7.88
CA ALA A 80 16.45 -5.57 9.12
C ALA A 80 17.40 -6.74 9.49
N GLU A 81 18.43 -6.43 10.29
CA GLU A 81 19.37 -7.45 10.79
C GLU A 81 18.69 -8.51 11.66
N GLU A 82 17.68 -8.09 12.43
CA GLU A 82 16.82 -8.97 13.22
C GLU A 82 15.55 -9.28 12.44
N SER A 83 15.25 -10.57 12.29
CA SER A 83 14.06 -11.01 11.54
C SER A 83 12.77 -10.55 12.24
N PRO A 84 11.76 -10.12 11.46
CA PRO A 84 10.51 -9.62 12.02
C PRO A 84 9.78 -10.70 12.82
N THR A 85 9.13 -10.30 13.90
CA THR A 85 8.37 -11.22 14.76
C THR A 85 6.93 -11.37 14.27
N ALA A 86 6.23 -12.41 14.75
CA ALA A 86 4.79 -12.54 14.52
C ALA A 86 3.97 -11.35 15.06
N ALA A 87 4.48 -10.66 16.10
CA ALA A 87 3.86 -9.45 16.62
C ALA A 87 4.00 -8.27 15.65
N ASP A 88 5.14 -8.16 14.96
CA ASP A 88 5.35 -7.15 13.91
C ASP A 88 4.40 -7.39 12.73
N ALA A 89 4.28 -8.63 12.25
CA ALA A 89 3.32 -8.97 11.21
C ALA A 89 1.88 -8.63 11.62
N THR A 90 1.47 -8.99 12.84
CA THR A 90 0.14 -8.64 13.37
C THR A 90 -0.08 -7.11 13.41
N ARG A 91 0.95 -6.34 13.80
CA ARG A 91 0.90 -4.87 13.82
C ARG A 91 0.68 -4.31 12.42
N PHE A 92 1.46 -4.73 11.44
CA PHE A 92 1.35 -4.26 10.06
C PHE A 92 0.01 -4.64 9.42
N ILE A 93 -0.47 -5.87 9.62
CA ILE A 93 -1.79 -6.31 9.15
C ILE A 93 -2.90 -5.44 9.76
N LYS A 94 -2.81 -5.11 11.06
CA LYS A 94 -3.77 -4.24 11.73
C LYS A 94 -3.73 -2.81 11.19
N GLN A 95 -2.54 -2.26 10.94
CA GLN A 95 -2.38 -0.93 10.33
C GLN A 95 -2.99 -0.89 8.91
N ALA A 96 -2.67 -1.88 8.08
CA ALA A 96 -3.25 -2.02 6.74
C ALA A 96 -4.78 -2.12 6.79
N ARG A 97 -5.35 -2.94 7.69
CA ARG A 97 -6.80 -3.01 7.90
C ARG A 97 -7.39 -1.67 8.36
N GLY A 98 -6.70 -0.93 9.24
CA GLY A 98 -7.14 0.39 9.69
C GLY A 98 -7.21 1.39 8.54
N LEU A 99 -6.18 1.43 7.70
CA LEU A 99 -6.07 2.33 6.55
C LEU A 99 -7.11 2.01 5.47
N LEU A 100 -7.29 0.72 5.14
CA LEU A 100 -8.18 0.31 4.03
C LEU A 100 -9.64 0.17 4.43
N SER A 101 -9.96 0.26 5.73
CA SER A 101 -11.33 0.16 6.22
C SER A 101 -11.94 1.56 6.37
N PRO A 102 -12.89 1.96 5.50
CA PRO A 102 -13.43 3.31 5.46
C PRO A 102 -13.96 3.89 6.80
N PRO A 103 -14.58 3.12 7.73
CA PRO A 103 -15.00 3.67 9.02
C PRO A 103 -13.84 4.00 9.95
N ASN A 104 -12.63 3.48 9.70
CA ASN A 104 -11.45 3.63 10.55
C ASN A 104 -10.36 4.51 9.96
N SER A 105 -10.35 4.71 8.63
CA SER A 105 -9.46 5.67 7.96
C SER A 105 -9.86 7.12 8.31
N THR A 106 -8.90 7.98 8.61
CA THR A 106 -9.14 9.41 8.92
C THR A 106 -8.42 10.30 7.90
N GLY A 107 -8.65 11.61 7.96
CA GLY A 107 -7.92 12.56 7.11
C GLY A 107 -8.31 12.55 5.62
N THR A 108 -7.37 13.01 4.80
CA THR A 108 -7.51 13.16 3.34
C THR A 108 -7.54 11.83 2.62
N PHE A 109 -6.82 10.81 3.11
CA PHE A 109 -6.80 9.46 2.53
C PHE A 109 -8.21 8.90 2.34
N ARG A 110 -9.03 8.88 3.40
CA ARG A 110 -10.39 8.30 3.33
C ARG A 110 -11.22 8.90 2.21
N LYS A 111 -11.19 10.23 2.10
CA LYS A 111 -12.00 10.96 1.13
C LYS A 111 -11.61 10.55 -0.30
N HIS A 112 -10.34 10.68 -0.63
CA HIS A 112 -9.84 10.36 -1.97
C HIS A 112 -9.96 8.87 -2.29
N TYR A 113 -9.75 8.00 -1.30
CA TYR A 113 -9.91 6.56 -1.46
C TYR A 113 -11.34 6.16 -1.80
N LEU A 114 -12.35 6.74 -1.14
CA LEU A 114 -13.76 6.52 -1.47
C LEU A 114 -14.14 7.09 -2.84
N GLU A 115 -13.61 8.26 -3.21
CA GLU A 115 -13.82 8.84 -4.54
C GLU A 115 -13.23 7.94 -5.64
N ALA A 116 -12.02 7.42 -5.44
CA ALA A 116 -11.38 6.49 -6.38
C ALA A 116 -12.18 5.19 -6.52
N LEU A 117 -12.67 4.61 -5.40
CA LEU A 117 -13.52 3.42 -5.40
C LEU A 117 -14.84 3.61 -6.17
N GLN A 118 -15.43 4.80 -6.12
CA GLN A 118 -16.66 5.10 -6.87
C GLN A 118 -16.40 5.33 -8.36
N ARG A 119 -15.23 5.87 -8.70
CA ARG A 119 -14.88 6.32 -10.05
C ARG A 119 -14.34 5.19 -10.92
N ASP A 120 -13.60 4.26 -10.34
CA ASP A 120 -12.74 3.34 -11.09
C ASP A 120 -12.96 1.87 -10.70
N PRO A 121 -13.47 1.02 -11.62
CA PRO A 121 -13.70 -0.38 -11.33
C PRO A 121 -12.41 -1.17 -11.05
N ASP A 122 -11.27 -0.78 -11.61
CA ASP A 122 -10.00 -1.46 -11.35
C ASP A 122 -9.56 -1.25 -9.89
N VAL A 123 -9.84 -0.07 -9.34
CA VAL A 123 -9.63 0.22 -7.90
C VAL A 123 -10.53 -0.63 -7.02
N VAL A 124 -11.79 -0.87 -7.40
CA VAL A 124 -12.70 -1.76 -6.66
C VAL A 124 -12.20 -3.21 -6.65
N ILE A 125 -11.67 -3.68 -7.79
CA ILE A 125 -11.09 -5.01 -7.90
C ILE A 125 -9.84 -5.12 -7.02
N ALA A 126 -8.92 -4.18 -7.13
CA ALA A 126 -7.70 -4.16 -6.33
C ALA A 126 -7.99 -4.05 -4.81
N HIS A 127 -8.98 -3.25 -4.43
CA HIS A 127 -9.49 -3.19 -3.06
C HIS A 127 -10.01 -4.54 -2.59
N SER A 128 -10.86 -5.19 -3.38
CA SER A 128 -11.44 -6.49 -3.03
C SER A 128 -10.39 -7.57 -2.85
N GLU A 129 -9.35 -7.57 -3.69
CA GLU A 129 -8.19 -8.46 -3.54
C GLU A 129 -7.40 -8.15 -2.27
N ALA A 130 -7.16 -6.87 -1.96
CA ALA A 130 -6.48 -6.47 -0.74
C ALA A 130 -7.25 -6.88 0.52
N ILE A 131 -8.58 -6.72 0.54
CA ILE A 131 -9.43 -7.17 1.67
C ILE A 131 -9.40 -8.69 1.82
N LYS A 132 -9.46 -9.44 0.71
CA LYS A 132 -9.35 -10.92 0.74
C LYS A 132 -7.98 -11.37 1.27
N MET A 133 -6.90 -10.73 0.83
CA MET A 133 -5.55 -10.97 1.33
C MET A 133 -5.49 -10.70 2.84
N LEU A 134 -5.99 -9.54 3.29
CA LEU A 134 -5.99 -9.18 4.70
C LEU A 134 -6.79 -10.17 5.55
N ALA A 135 -7.93 -10.65 5.03
CA ALA A 135 -8.72 -11.70 5.66
C ALA A 135 -7.91 -12.99 5.83
N ALA A 136 -7.24 -13.46 4.79
CA ALA A 136 -6.40 -14.66 4.84
C ALA A 136 -5.22 -14.55 5.82
N LEU A 137 -4.65 -13.34 6.00
CA LEU A 137 -3.53 -13.11 6.92
C LEU A 137 -3.95 -12.91 8.39
N GLY A 138 -5.24 -12.64 8.67
CA GLY A 138 -5.70 -12.17 9.99
C GLY A 138 -6.61 -13.10 10.78
N TYR A 139 -6.67 -14.39 10.41
CA TYR A 139 -7.63 -15.43 10.85
C TYR A 139 -9.03 -15.28 10.26
#